data_AF-A0A5J4P3D9-F1
#
_entry.id   AF-A0A5J4P3D9-F1
#
_cell.length_a   1.000
_cell.length_b   1.000
_cell.length_c   1.000
_cell.angle_alpha   90.00
_cell.angle_beta   90.00
_cell.angle_gamma   90.00
#
_symmetry.space_group_name_H-M   'P 1'
#
loop_
_entity.id
_entity.type
_entity.pdbx_description
1 polymer ?
#
loop_
_entity_poly.entity_id
_entity_poly.type
_entity_poly.pdbx_seq_one_letter_code
_entity_poly.pdbx_strand_id
1 'polypeptide(L)'
;MSPLKMRKRKKNKKGWLQKRRNRMNDMWQRKLSRLKPTTRANPSSLVQFLLDSLPDQLPPTKNLDQTVGVPNLSVESIALNKRIQDKFKVCLRYFLPPEWPMQKDQIHTLTDLELANFPLEDFFDRYEQGLRSLLATFQQETKVYVDRLTDVRCNVVKLLNQVDPASKDVPMDADEIDNYLSSYLSKSN
;
A
#
# COMPACT_ATOMS: atom_id res chain seq x y z
N MET A 1 11.48 33.04 33.71
CA MET A 1 11.21 32.73 32.28
C MET A 1 9.69 32.67 32.05
N SER A 2 9.13 33.58 31.25
CA SER A 2 7.67 33.82 31.21
C SER A 2 6.85 32.78 30.41
N PRO A 3 5.66 32.36 30.88
CA PRO A 3 4.83 31.30 30.28
C PRO A 3 4.34 31.54 28.84
N LEU A 4 4.38 32.77 28.34
CA LEU A 4 3.86 33.12 27.01
C LEU A 4 4.72 32.60 25.83
N LYS A 5 6.01 32.33 26.02
CA LYS A 5 6.89 31.83 24.94
C LYS A 5 6.67 30.34 24.60
N MET A 6 6.09 29.55 25.52
CA MET A 6 5.80 28.12 25.30
C MET A 6 4.56 27.85 24.43
N ARG A 7 3.62 28.80 24.37
CA ARG A 7 2.37 28.68 23.58
C ARG A 7 2.56 28.90 22.07
N LYS A 8 3.56 29.70 21.65
CA LYS A 8 3.83 29.96 20.23
C LYS A 8 4.54 28.79 19.51
N ARG A 9 5.39 28.02 20.22
CA ARG A 9 6.09 26.85 19.64
C ARG A 9 5.17 25.66 19.36
N LYS A 10 4.12 25.45 20.17
CA LYS A 10 3.17 24.33 19.98
C LYS A 10 2.20 24.54 18.80
N LYS A 11 1.78 25.77 18.52
CA LYS A 11 0.91 26.09 17.37
C LYS A 11 1.60 25.82 16.02
N ASN A 12 2.91 26.07 15.93
CA ASN A 12 3.66 25.89 14.69
C ASN A 12 3.85 24.41 14.31
N LYS A 13 4.03 23.51 15.31
CA LYS A 13 4.12 22.06 15.06
C LYS A 13 2.82 21.45 14.54
N LYS A 14 1.67 21.87 15.08
CA LYS A 14 0.34 21.40 14.63
C LYS A 14 0.05 21.83 13.19
N GLY A 15 0.41 23.07 12.84
CA GLY A 15 0.29 23.57 11.45
C GLY A 15 1.15 22.78 10.46
N TRP A 16 2.37 22.39 10.87
CA TRP A 16 3.27 21.62 10.00
C TRP A 16 2.76 20.20 9.72
N LEU A 17 2.24 19.51 10.75
CA LEU A 17 1.65 18.17 10.59
C LEU A 17 0.39 18.19 9.72
N GLN A 18 -0.49 19.18 9.92
CA GLN A 18 -1.68 19.34 9.10
C GLN A 18 -1.31 19.65 7.64
N LYS A 19 -0.31 20.52 7.41
CA LYS A 19 0.16 20.86 6.06
C LYS A 19 0.78 19.64 5.34
N ARG A 20 1.48 18.77 6.07
CA ARG A 20 2.03 17.52 5.52
C ARG A 20 0.93 16.51 5.18
N ARG A 21 -0.08 16.38 6.02
CA ARG A 21 -1.27 15.54 5.76
C ARG A 21 -2.02 16.01 4.51
N ASN A 22 -2.25 17.31 4.38
CA ASN A 22 -2.94 17.86 3.20
C ASN A 22 -2.14 17.62 1.91
N ARG A 23 -0.80 17.79 1.94
CA ARG A 23 0.05 17.47 0.78
C ARG A 23 0.00 15.99 0.38
N MET A 24 -0.09 15.09 1.35
CA MET A 24 -0.26 13.66 1.08
C MET A 24 -1.60 13.37 0.42
N ASN A 25 -2.70 13.97 0.92
CA ASN A 25 -4.01 13.82 0.31
C ASN A 25 -4.05 14.36 -1.12
N ASP A 26 -3.45 15.52 -1.40
CA ASP A 26 -3.38 16.07 -2.76
C ASP A 26 -2.58 15.17 -3.71
N MET A 27 -1.48 14.59 -3.22
CA MET A 27 -0.67 13.65 -4.00
C MET A 27 -1.45 12.38 -4.31
N TRP A 28 -2.19 11.85 -3.33
CA TRP A 28 -3.06 10.69 -3.51
C TRP A 28 -4.19 10.97 -4.50
N GLN A 29 -4.86 12.11 -4.36
CA GLN A 29 -5.92 12.50 -5.28
C GLN A 29 -5.40 12.63 -6.70
N ARG A 30 -4.25 13.29 -6.93
CA ARG A 30 -3.61 13.36 -8.26
C ARG A 30 -3.23 12.01 -8.82
N LYS A 31 -2.87 11.04 -7.97
CA LYS A 31 -2.54 9.68 -8.39
C LYS A 31 -3.81 8.93 -8.81
N LEU A 32 -4.90 9.08 -8.05
CA LEU A 32 -6.21 8.55 -8.39
C LEU A 32 -6.76 9.17 -9.68
N SER A 33 -6.58 10.48 -9.90
CA SER A 33 -7.04 11.13 -11.16
C SER A 33 -6.25 10.67 -12.39
N ARG A 34 -5.02 10.16 -12.22
CA ARG A 34 -4.21 9.61 -13.31
C ARG A 34 -4.54 8.17 -13.64
N LEU A 35 -5.25 7.48 -12.76
CA LEU A 35 -5.79 6.14 -13.03
C LEU A 35 -7.10 6.32 -13.81
N LYS A 36 -7.01 6.31 -15.14
CA LYS A 36 -8.19 6.09 -15.99
C LYS A 36 -8.74 4.68 -15.72
N PRO A 37 -10.07 4.46 -15.80
CA PRO A 37 -10.61 3.12 -15.74
C PRO A 37 -10.03 2.31 -16.89
N THR A 38 -9.20 1.33 -16.58
CA THR A 38 -8.73 0.36 -17.58
C THR A 38 -9.88 -0.59 -17.86
N THR A 39 -10.56 -0.35 -18.97
CA THR A 39 -11.41 -1.37 -19.57
C THR A 39 -10.50 -2.53 -19.98
N ARG A 40 -10.62 -3.63 -19.23
CA ARG A 40 -10.21 -5.02 -19.57
C ARG A 40 -9.07 -5.11 -20.60
N ALA A 41 -7.82 -5.02 -20.14
CA ALA A 41 -6.66 -5.24 -20.98
C ALA A 41 -6.52 -6.73 -21.34
N ASN A 42 -6.56 -7.01 -22.64
CA ASN A 42 -6.19 -8.29 -23.25
C ASN A 42 -4.67 -8.50 -23.07
N PRO A 43 -4.18 -9.73 -22.81
CA PRO A 43 -2.76 -10.00 -22.53
C PRO A 43 -1.81 -9.65 -23.69
N SER A 44 -2.30 -9.43 -24.91
CA SER A 44 -1.48 -9.00 -26.06
C SER A 44 -0.94 -7.57 -25.96
N SER A 45 -1.50 -6.69 -25.12
CA SER A 45 -1.08 -5.27 -25.10
C SER A 45 0.24 -5.03 -24.37
N LEU A 46 0.66 -5.92 -23.46
CA LEU A 46 1.95 -5.79 -22.79
C LEU A 46 3.12 -6.16 -23.71
N VAL A 47 2.90 -7.10 -24.63
CA VAL A 47 3.87 -7.47 -25.66
C VAL A 47 4.07 -6.31 -26.63
N GLN A 48 2.99 -5.63 -27.02
CA GLN A 48 3.07 -4.46 -27.90
C GLN A 48 3.80 -3.28 -27.26
N PHE A 49 3.58 -3.02 -25.98
CA PHE A 49 4.26 -1.93 -25.26
C PHE A 49 5.77 -2.17 -25.10
N LEU A 50 6.18 -3.45 -25.00
CA LEU A 50 7.59 -3.85 -25.00
C LEU A 50 8.24 -3.74 -26.39
N LEU A 51 7.48 -3.96 -27.46
CA LEU A 51 7.97 -3.87 -28.85
C LEU A 51 8.14 -2.41 -29.33
N ASP A 52 7.23 -1.52 -28.92
CA ASP A 52 7.27 -0.09 -29.28
C ASP A 52 8.33 0.72 -28.51
N SER A 53 8.97 0.13 -27.48
CA SER A 53 10.02 0.81 -26.69
C SER A 53 11.44 0.55 -27.22
N LEU A 54 11.59 -0.08 -28.39
CA LEU A 54 12.90 -0.35 -29.02
C LEU A 54 13.32 0.82 -29.94
N PRO A 55 14.54 1.36 -29.84
CA PRO A 55 14.96 2.48 -30.69
C PRO A 55 15.17 2.04 -32.15
N ASP A 56 14.47 2.75 -33.04
CA ASP A 56 14.52 2.57 -34.49
C ASP A 56 15.69 3.39 -35.07
N GLN A 57 16.79 2.72 -35.45
CA GLN A 57 17.74 3.23 -36.45
C GLN A 57 18.58 2.10 -37.06
N LEU A 58 18.27 1.76 -38.30
CA LEU A 58 19.17 1.09 -39.25
C LEU A 58 19.52 2.09 -40.36
N PRO A 59 20.80 2.41 -40.63
CA PRO A 59 21.18 3.05 -41.88
C PRO A 59 21.34 2.00 -43.01
N PRO A 60 21.14 2.38 -44.29
CA PRO A 60 21.10 1.45 -45.40
C PRO A 60 22.50 0.98 -45.81
N THR A 61 22.61 -0.32 -46.09
CA THR A 61 23.82 -1.02 -46.54
C THR A 61 24.30 -0.54 -47.91
N LYS A 62 25.58 -0.14 -48.02
CA LYS A 62 26.37 -0.19 -49.25
C LYS A 62 27.80 -0.69 -48.95
N ASN A 63 28.05 -1.91 -49.43
CA ASN A 63 29.27 -2.68 -49.72
C ASN A 63 30.69 -2.30 -49.23
N LEU A 64 31.37 -3.37 -48.78
CA LEU A 64 32.80 -3.73 -48.83
C LEU A 64 33.87 -2.73 -48.34
N ASP A 65 34.37 -2.93 -47.11
CA ASP A 65 35.74 -3.47 -46.93
C ASP A 65 35.93 -4.07 -45.51
N GLN A 66 36.78 -5.09 -45.41
CA GLN A 66 37.10 -5.85 -44.19
C GLN A 66 37.93 -5.02 -43.18
N THR A 67 37.56 -4.96 -41.89
CA THR A 67 38.43 -5.25 -40.72
C THR A 67 37.62 -5.38 -39.41
N VAL A 68 37.67 -6.57 -38.78
CA VAL A 68 37.59 -6.92 -37.34
C VAL A 68 36.89 -5.98 -36.33
N GLY A 69 35.84 -6.49 -35.65
CA GLY A 69 35.44 -6.01 -34.32
C GLY A 69 34.00 -6.32 -33.92
N VAL A 70 33.76 -7.49 -33.34
CA VAL A 70 32.49 -7.86 -32.67
C VAL A 70 32.65 -7.64 -31.15
N PRO A 71 32.10 -6.56 -30.55
CA PRO A 71 31.85 -6.58 -29.09
C PRO A 71 30.48 -6.04 -28.63
N ASN A 72 29.63 -5.48 -29.48
CA ASN A 72 28.58 -4.55 -29.01
C ASN A 72 27.40 -5.21 -28.23
N LEU A 73 26.90 -6.38 -28.65
CA LEU A 73 25.78 -7.08 -27.98
C LEU A 73 26.12 -7.63 -26.59
N SER A 74 27.38 -8.03 -26.37
CA SER A 74 27.82 -8.60 -25.10
C SER A 74 27.87 -7.58 -23.97
N VAL A 75 28.31 -6.36 -24.25
CA VAL A 75 28.49 -5.30 -23.24
C VAL A 75 27.14 -4.79 -22.76
N GLU A 76 26.18 -4.64 -23.67
CA GLU A 76 24.84 -4.20 -23.36
C GLU A 76 24.09 -5.23 -22.51
N SER A 77 24.20 -6.52 -22.83
CA SER A 77 23.63 -7.60 -22.01
C SER A 77 24.17 -7.62 -20.58
N ILE A 78 25.49 -7.44 -20.40
CA ILE A 78 26.11 -7.37 -19.07
C ILE A 78 25.59 -6.16 -18.28
N ALA A 79 25.47 -5.00 -18.93
CA ALA A 79 24.93 -3.80 -18.30
C ALA A 79 23.46 -3.96 -17.88
N LEU A 80 22.65 -4.63 -18.71
CA LEU A 80 21.27 -4.96 -18.39
C LEU A 80 21.17 -5.92 -17.21
N ASN A 81 21.97 -6.99 -17.19
CA ASN A 81 22.01 -7.95 -16.07
C ASN A 81 22.38 -7.26 -14.76
N LYS A 82 23.40 -6.40 -14.77
CA LYS A 82 23.79 -5.62 -13.59
C LYS A 82 22.63 -4.73 -13.10
N ARG A 83 21.93 -4.05 -14.01
CA ARG A 83 20.76 -3.24 -13.68
C ARG A 83 19.64 -4.08 -13.07
N ILE A 84 19.38 -5.28 -13.60
CA ILE A 84 18.37 -6.20 -13.06
C ILE A 84 18.75 -6.62 -11.65
N GLN A 85 19.99 -7.05 -11.43
CA GLN A 85 20.50 -7.43 -10.11
C GLN A 85 20.36 -6.28 -9.11
N ASP A 86 20.74 -5.06 -9.47
CA ASP A 86 20.61 -3.87 -8.61
C ASP A 86 19.15 -3.62 -8.22
N LYS A 87 18.22 -3.71 -9.18
CA LYS A 87 16.78 -3.55 -8.89
C LYS A 87 16.24 -4.68 -8.04
N PHE A 88 16.73 -5.90 -8.26
CA PHE A 88 16.31 -7.05 -7.49
C PHE A 88 16.75 -6.96 -6.03
N LYS A 89 18.02 -6.59 -5.76
CA LYS A 89 18.52 -6.31 -4.40
C LYS A 89 17.69 -5.22 -3.70
N VAL A 90 17.33 -4.15 -4.43
CA VAL A 90 16.46 -3.11 -3.91
C VAL A 90 15.10 -3.67 -3.52
N CYS A 91 14.48 -4.50 -4.37
CA CYS A 91 13.18 -5.13 -4.08
C CYS A 91 13.26 -6.02 -2.84
N LEU A 92 14.25 -6.91 -2.75
CA LEU A 92 14.45 -7.80 -1.60
C LEU A 92 14.65 -7.02 -0.30
N ARG A 93 15.37 -5.90 -0.34
CA ARG A 93 15.56 -5.04 0.83
C ARG A 93 14.27 -4.37 1.29
N TYR A 94 13.43 -3.91 0.35
CA TYR A 94 12.17 -3.25 0.66
C TYR A 94 11.13 -4.22 1.24
N PHE A 95 11.04 -5.42 0.66
CA PHE A 95 10.08 -6.45 1.05
C PHE A 95 10.64 -7.48 2.03
N LEU A 96 11.73 -7.14 2.72
CA LEU A 96 12.36 -8.04 3.67
C LEU A 96 11.36 -8.43 4.78
N PRO A 97 11.05 -9.73 4.95
CA PRO A 97 10.15 -10.19 6.00
C PRO A 97 10.64 -9.76 7.39
N PRO A 98 9.72 -9.51 8.34
CA PRO A 98 10.07 -9.48 9.76
C PRO A 98 10.77 -10.79 10.14
N GLU A 99 11.80 -10.71 11.00
CA GLU A 99 12.56 -11.88 11.48
C GLU A 99 13.32 -12.66 10.39
N TRP A 100 13.49 -12.08 9.20
CA TRP A 100 14.37 -12.68 8.20
C TRP A 100 15.81 -12.77 8.73
N PRO A 101 16.51 -13.92 8.60
CA PRO A 101 17.85 -14.12 9.19
C PRO A 101 18.90 -13.11 8.73
N MET A 102 18.74 -12.58 7.52
CA MET A 102 19.66 -11.63 6.92
C MET A 102 19.20 -10.18 7.12
N GLN A 103 20.13 -9.30 7.50
CA GLN A 103 19.83 -7.88 7.68
C GLN A 103 19.64 -7.14 6.36
N LYS A 104 18.86 -6.04 6.38
CA LYS A 104 18.59 -5.19 5.21
C LYS A 104 19.86 -4.68 4.52
N ASP A 105 20.90 -4.38 5.30
CA ASP A 105 22.18 -3.91 4.79
C ASP A 105 23.02 -5.03 4.18
N GLN A 106 22.77 -6.29 4.48
CA GLN A 106 23.50 -7.39 3.85
C GLN A 106 22.95 -7.72 2.44
N ILE A 107 21.70 -7.33 2.15
CA ILE A 107 21.07 -7.57 0.83
C ILE A 107 21.81 -6.84 -0.31
N HIS A 108 22.36 -5.65 -0.06
CA HIS A 108 23.05 -4.88 -1.12
C HIS A 108 24.47 -5.37 -1.38
N THR A 109 25.07 -6.09 -0.42
CA THR A 109 26.42 -6.63 -0.53
C THR A 109 26.47 -8.02 -1.15
N LEU A 110 25.31 -8.66 -1.39
CA LEU A 110 25.24 -9.97 -2.02
C LEU A 110 25.96 -9.97 -3.38
N THR A 111 26.79 -10.97 -3.58
CA THR A 111 27.40 -11.28 -4.89
C THR A 111 26.35 -11.84 -5.85
N ASP A 112 26.68 -11.88 -7.14
CA ASP A 112 25.78 -12.39 -8.18
C ASP A 112 25.38 -13.85 -7.94
N LEU A 113 26.31 -14.66 -7.44
CA LEU A 113 26.07 -16.07 -7.12
C LEU A 113 25.14 -16.22 -5.91
N GLU A 114 25.36 -15.45 -4.85
CA GLU A 114 24.49 -15.47 -3.67
C GLU A 114 23.09 -14.95 -3.98
N LEU A 115 22.99 -13.97 -4.87
CA LEU A 115 21.72 -13.43 -5.33
C LEU A 115 20.94 -14.46 -6.17
N ALA A 116 21.64 -15.25 -7.00
CA ALA A 116 21.05 -16.34 -7.77
C ALA A 116 20.57 -17.50 -6.88
N ASN A 117 21.31 -17.78 -5.80
CA ASN A 117 20.97 -18.82 -4.82
C ASN A 117 20.07 -18.31 -3.68
N PHE A 118 19.54 -17.10 -3.80
CA PHE A 118 18.71 -16.51 -2.75
C PHE A 118 17.42 -17.34 -2.57
N PRO A 119 17.06 -17.73 -1.33
CA PRO A 119 15.93 -18.63 -1.08
C PRO A 119 14.59 -17.88 -1.22
N LEU A 120 14.13 -17.73 -2.47
CA LEU A 120 12.94 -16.92 -2.79
C LEU A 120 11.64 -17.52 -2.26
N GLU A 121 11.53 -18.84 -2.27
CA GLU A 121 10.34 -19.55 -1.79
C GLU A 121 10.10 -19.25 -0.30
N ASP A 122 11.09 -19.57 0.55
CA ASP A 122 11.05 -19.25 1.98
C ASP A 122 10.85 -17.74 2.26
N PHE A 123 11.46 -16.89 1.43
CA PHE A 123 11.33 -15.43 1.55
C PHE A 123 9.88 -14.98 1.33
N PHE A 124 9.24 -15.45 0.26
CA PHE A 124 7.86 -15.08 -0.04
C PHE A 124 6.87 -15.73 0.92
N ASP A 125 7.12 -16.96 1.36
CA ASP A 125 6.28 -17.64 2.35
C ASP A 125 6.24 -16.89 3.68
N ARG A 126 7.41 -16.47 4.18
CA ARG A 126 7.48 -15.67 5.42
C ARG A 126 6.85 -14.30 5.24
N TYR A 127 7.06 -13.65 4.09
CA TYR A 127 6.42 -12.38 3.79
C TYR A 127 4.89 -12.50 3.79
N GLU A 128 4.36 -13.51 3.10
CA GLU A 128 2.94 -13.79 2.99
C GLU A 128 2.33 -14.13 4.36
N GLN A 129 3.00 -14.97 5.15
CA GLN A 129 2.60 -15.29 6.51
C GLN A 129 2.53 -14.03 7.39
N GLY A 130 3.50 -13.13 7.27
CA GLY A 130 3.49 -11.84 7.96
C GLY A 130 2.29 -10.98 7.57
N LEU A 131 1.95 -10.92 6.28
CA LEU A 131 0.76 -10.19 5.80
C LEU A 131 -0.54 -10.81 6.31
N ARG A 132 -0.66 -12.15 6.29
CA ARG A 132 -1.83 -12.86 6.83
C ARG A 132 -2.02 -12.59 8.32
N SER A 133 -0.94 -12.64 9.10
CA SER A 133 -0.97 -12.35 10.54
C SER A 133 -1.36 -10.90 10.81
N LEU A 134 -0.83 -9.95 10.03
CA LEU A 134 -1.17 -8.54 10.16
C LEU A 134 -2.66 -8.31 9.89
N LEU A 135 -3.17 -8.89 8.80
CA LEU A 135 -4.59 -8.79 8.45
C LEU A 135 -5.49 -9.42 9.52
N ALA A 136 -5.14 -10.61 10.01
CA ALA A 136 -5.88 -11.29 11.07
C ALA A 136 -5.95 -10.44 12.35
N THR A 137 -4.85 -9.79 12.73
CA THR A 137 -4.81 -8.89 13.89
C THR A 137 -5.79 -7.73 13.71
N PHE A 138 -5.75 -7.04 12.56
CA PHE A 138 -6.68 -5.95 12.27
C PHE A 138 -8.15 -6.41 12.24
N GLN A 139 -8.43 -7.57 11.65
CA GLN A 139 -9.78 -8.13 11.61
C GLN A 139 -10.28 -8.46 13.02
N GLN A 140 -9.44 -9.06 13.86
CA GLN A 140 -9.79 -9.38 15.24
C GLN A 140 -10.04 -8.12 16.07
N GLU A 141 -9.16 -7.11 15.98
CA GLU A 141 -9.36 -5.84 16.66
C GLU A 141 -10.65 -5.16 16.20
N THR A 142 -10.86 -5.08 14.88
CA THR A 142 -12.09 -4.50 14.30
C THR A 142 -13.33 -5.23 14.79
N LYS A 143 -13.31 -6.56 14.81
CA LYS A 143 -14.41 -7.37 15.32
C LYS A 143 -14.72 -7.04 16.78
N VAL A 144 -13.71 -6.94 17.64
CA VAL A 144 -13.91 -6.56 19.06
C VAL A 144 -14.58 -5.17 19.18
N TYR A 145 -14.19 -4.21 18.34
CA TYR A 145 -14.82 -2.89 18.35
C TYR A 145 -16.28 -2.94 17.87
N VAL A 146 -16.57 -3.72 16.82
CA VAL A 146 -17.93 -3.91 16.29
C VAL A 146 -18.82 -4.59 17.32
N ASP A 147 -18.35 -5.66 17.95
CA ASP A 147 -19.09 -6.40 18.99
C ASP A 147 -19.41 -5.46 20.18
N ARG A 148 -18.41 -4.72 20.68
CA ARG A 148 -18.61 -3.76 21.78
C ARG A 148 -19.58 -2.64 21.42
N LEU A 149 -19.51 -2.12 20.19
CA LEU A 149 -20.43 -1.08 19.75
C LEU A 149 -21.86 -1.61 19.67
N THR A 150 -22.03 -2.84 19.20
CA THR A 150 -23.32 -3.52 19.15
C THR A 150 -23.90 -3.76 20.55
N ASP A 151 -23.07 -4.16 21.51
CA ASP A 151 -23.48 -4.29 22.92
C ASP A 151 -23.95 -2.94 23.49
N VAL A 152 -23.21 -1.86 23.23
CA VAL A 152 -23.57 -0.51 23.69
C VAL A 152 -24.89 -0.08 23.06
N ARG A 153 -25.09 -0.28 21.75
CA ARG A 153 -26.36 0.00 21.06
C ARG A 153 -27.54 -0.72 21.72
N CYS A 154 -27.39 -2.01 21.98
CA CYS A 154 -28.41 -2.82 22.66
C CYS A 154 -28.69 -2.30 24.08
N ASN A 155 -27.66 -1.88 24.82
CA ASN A 155 -27.83 -1.34 26.17
C ASN A 155 -28.56 0.01 26.16
N VAL A 156 -28.25 0.90 25.22
CA VAL A 156 -28.96 2.19 25.04
C VAL A 156 -30.44 1.95 24.76
N VAL A 157 -30.75 1.03 23.85
CA VAL A 157 -32.12 0.61 23.55
C VAL A 157 -32.86 0.10 24.78
N LYS A 158 -32.23 -0.80 25.55
CA LYS A 158 -32.83 -1.34 26.78
C LYS A 158 -33.13 -0.25 27.79
N LEU A 159 -32.24 0.73 27.95
CA LEU A 159 -32.44 1.87 28.83
C LEU A 159 -33.57 2.78 28.34
N LEU A 160 -33.67 3.04 27.03
CA LEU A 160 -34.77 3.82 26.46
C LEU A 160 -36.13 3.17 26.73
N ASN A 161 -36.23 1.85 26.55
CA ASN A 161 -37.46 1.11 26.85
C ASN A 161 -37.85 1.14 28.34
N GLN A 162 -36.89 1.32 29.25
CA GLN A 162 -37.16 1.50 30.67
C GLN A 162 -37.72 2.90 30.98
N VAL A 163 -37.27 3.92 30.24
CA VAL A 163 -37.68 5.32 30.44
C VAL A 163 -39.02 5.61 29.73
N ASP A 164 -39.25 4.99 28.58
CA ASP A 164 -40.46 5.16 27.76
C ASP A 164 -41.01 3.78 27.32
N PRO A 165 -41.86 3.13 28.14
CA PRO A 165 -42.37 1.79 27.85
C PRO A 165 -43.39 1.75 26.71
N ALA A 166 -43.78 2.89 26.12
CA ALA A 166 -44.61 2.94 24.93
C ALA A 166 -43.80 2.61 23.65
N SER A 167 -42.47 2.64 23.70
CA SER A 167 -41.59 2.38 22.56
C SER A 167 -41.27 0.89 22.37
N LYS A 168 -42.28 0.03 22.21
CA LYS A 168 -42.10 -1.43 22.33
C LYS A 168 -41.47 -2.17 21.15
N ASP A 169 -41.25 -1.53 20.01
CA ASP A 169 -40.74 -2.20 18.81
C ASP A 169 -39.29 -1.77 18.53
N VAL A 170 -38.32 -2.37 19.23
CA VAL A 170 -36.91 -2.07 18.99
C VAL A 170 -36.21 -3.18 18.19
N PRO A 171 -35.62 -2.85 17.04
CA PRO A 171 -34.94 -3.83 16.21
C PRO A 171 -33.62 -4.33 16.82
N MET A 172 -33.16 -5.52 16.41
CA MET A 172 -31.90 -6.11 16.89
C MET A 172 -30.71 -5.89 15.94
N ASP A 173 -30.96 -5.48 14.69
CA ASP A 173 -29.87 -5.18 13.77
C ASP A 173 -29.23 -3.81 14.06
N ALA A 174 -27.92 -3.71 13.85
CA ALA A 174 -27.16 -2.52 14.22
C ALA A 174 -27.61 -1.27 13.44
N ASP A 175 -27.89 -1.40 12.15
CA ASP A 175 -28.32 -0.27 11.30
C ASP A 175 -29.76 0.13 11.63
N GLU A 176 -30.60 -0.86 11.96
CA GLU A 176 -31.98 -0.63 12.38
C GLU A 176 -32.04 0.08 13.75
N ILE A 177 -31.16 -0.27 14.70
CA ILE A 177 -31.02 0.44 15.98
C ILE A 177 -30.58 1.89 15.75
N ASP A 178 -29.58 2.13 14.89
CA ASP A 178 -29.09 3.49 14.62
C ASP A 178 -30.17 4.36 13.96
N ASN A 179 -30.99 3.78 13.06
CA ASN A 179 -32.14 4.44 12.45
C ASN A 179 -33.26 4.72 13.48
N TYR A 180 -33.56 3.75 14.34
CA TYR A 180 -34.54 3.91 15.42
C TYR A 180 -34.14 5.06 16.36
N LEU A 181 -32.89 5.07 16.84
CA LEU A 181 -32.34 6.12 17.71
C LEU A 181 -32.41 7.49 17.05
N SER A 182 -32.05 7.58 15.77
CA SER A 182 -32.14 8.82 15.00
C SER A 182 -33.59 9.34 14.91
N SER A 183 -34.54 8.44 14.66
CA SER A 183 -35.97 8.79 14.63
C SER A 183 -36.48 9.24 16.01
N TYR A 184 -36.05 8.59 17.08
CA TYR A 184 -36.46 8.92 18.45
C TYR A 184 -35.97 10.31 18.86
N LEU A 185 -34.69 10.63 18.59
CA LEU A 185 -34.13 11.95 18.85
C LEU A 185 -34.78 13.05 18.02
N SER A 186 -35.26 12.74 16.81
CA SER A 186 -35.97 13.71 15.98
C SER A 186 -37.40 14.00 16.45
N LYS A 187 -38.04 13.06 17.18
CA LYS A 187 -39.39 13.23 17.75
C LYS A 187 -39.40 14.05 19.04
N SER A 188 -38.27 14.18 19.74
CA SER A 188 -38.19 14.90 21.01
C SER A 188 -37.82 16.39 20.87
N ASN A 189 -37.64 16.89 19.65
CA ASN A 189 -37.45 18.30 19.31
C ASN A 189 -38.73 18.86 18.69
#